data_AF-A0A139M8C7-F1
#
_entry.id   AF-A0A139M8C7-F1
#
_cell.length_a   1.000
_cell.length_b   1.000
_cell.length_c   1.000
_cell.angle_alpha   90.00
_cell.angle_beta   90.00
_cell.angle_gamma   90.00
#
_symmetry.space_group_name_H-M   'P 1'
#
loop_
_entity.id
_entity.type
_entity.pdbx_description
1 polymer ?
#
loop_
_entity_poly.entity_id
_entity_poly.type
_entity_poly.pdbx_seq_one_letter_code
_entity_poly.pdbx_strand_id
1 'polypeptide(L)'
;MITMREILEKFDESSNDIKFLEFNKKITDTIETPQELKFILEHFSYITVNGYLKILGNDSENGFIYCNELFSKCYNPNRCLIAYDILGGLFAINIEKLNSIEYFTPDTLEWEDLEIDYKGFLYWVTTNQLDLFYQELIVSDLFKLDLSLETNEVVLTYPFMWSMEYTPSGAVRKIVPFKELLEMNADFCRQFGI
;
A
#
# COMPACT_ATOMS: atom_id res chain seq x y z
N MET A 1 18.64 -2.71 -15.95
CA MET A 1 18.79 -2.52 -14.50
C MET A 1 18.35 -1.10 -14.23
N ILE A 2 17.21 -0.93 -13.58
CA ILE A 2 16.73 0.40 -13.21
C ILE A 2 17.69 0.99 -12.19
N THR A 3 18.07 2.25 -12.37
CA THR A 3 18.98 2.97 -11.48
C THR A 3 18.21 3.89 -10.53
N MET A 4 18.80 4.22 -9.37
CA MET A 4 18.24 5.23 -8.45
C MET A 4 17.88 6.52 -9.17
N ARG A 5 18.75 6.92 -10.09
CA ARG A 5 18.57 8.12 -10.88
C ARG A 5 17.31 8.08 -11.73
N GLU A 6 17.03 6.97 -12.40
CA GLU A 6 15.84 6.85 -13.25
C GLU A 6 14.53 6.89 -12.43
N ILE A 7 14.52 6.28 -11.24
CA ILE A 7 13.34 6.33 -10.35
C ILE A 7 13.14 7.74 -9.80
N LEU A 8 14.22 8.37 -9.30
CA LEU A 8 14.15 9.74 -8.79
C LEU A 8 13.75 10.73 -9.87
N GLU A 9 14.29 10.62 -11.10
CA GLU A 9 13.86 11.44 -12.24
C GLU A 9 12.36 11.27 -12.51
N LYS A 10 11.81 10.06 -12.40
CA LYS A 10 10.37 9.82 -12.55
C LYS A 10 9.53 10.40 -11.41
N PHE A 11 10.06 10.37 -10.19
CA PHE A 11 9.38 10.98 -9.04
C PHE A 11 9.37 12.50 -9.17
N ASP A 12 10.48 13.11 -9.61
CA ASP A 12 10.60 14.55 -9.84
C ASP A 12 9.70 15.04 -10.99
N GLU A 13 9.49 14.22 -12.02
CA GLU A 13 8.60 14.51 -13.15
C GLU A 13 7.11 14.27 -12.84
N SER A 14 6.78 13.64 -11.70
CA SER A 14 5.42 13.23 -11.37
C SER A 14 4.52 14.43 -11.06
N SER A 15 3.24 14.32 -11.42
CA SER A 15 2.21 15.25 -10.93
C SER A 15 1.78 14.98 -9.48
N ASN A 16 2.18 13.83 -8.94
CA ASN A 16 1.81 13.38 -7.60
C ASN A 16 2.83 13.88 -6.56
N ASP A 17 2.37 14.17 -5.35
CA ASP A 17 3.21 14.53 -4.21
C ASP A 17 3.90 13.27 -3.68
N ILE A 18 5.11 12.99 -4.18
CA ILE A 18 5.93 11.85 -3.78
C ILE A 18 6.96 12.31 -2.75
N LYS A 19 6.90 11.70 -1.56
CA LYS A 19 7.88 11.91 -0.48
C LYS A 19 8.48 10.57 -0.09
N PHE A 20 9.71 10.58 0.40
CA PHE A 20 10.40 9.36 0.78
C PHE A 20 11.47 9.65 1.83
N LEU A 21 11.82 8.60 2.58
CA LEU A 21 13.00 8.60 3.43
C LEU A 21 14.05 7.68 2.81
N GLU A 22 15.23 8.21 2.52
CA GLU A 22 16.33 7.43 2.00
C GLU A 22 16.84 6.41 3.02
N PHE A 23 17.21 5.24 2.52
CA PHE A 23 17.87 4.18 3.24
C PHE A 23 19.09 3.75 2.42
N ASN A 24 20.17 3.32 3.05
CA ASN A 24 21.34 2.88 2.30
C ASN A 24 22.00 1.70 3.00
N LYS A 25 21.53 0.50 2.66
CA LYS A 25 22.12 -0.74 3.12
C LYS A 25 21.90 -1.82 2.07
N LYS A 26 22.98 -2.48 1.68
CA LYS A 26 22.89 -3.69 0.86
C LYS A 26 22.12 -4.76 1.62
N ILE A 27 21.11 -5.32 0.97
CA ILE A 27 20.36 -6.47 1.48
C ILE A 27 21.05 -7.72 0.95
N THR A 28 21.31 -8.67 1.85
CA THR A 28 21.84 -9.99 1.46
C THR A 28 20.75 -10.76 0.72
N ASP A 29 21.09 -11.28 -0.48
CA ASP A 29 20.18 -12.04 -1.34
C ASP A 29 19.61 -13.27 -0.63
N THR A 30 18.41 -13.15 -0.07
CA THR A 30 17.70 -14.27 0.58
C THR A 30 16.37 -14.61 -0.08
N ILE A 31 15.85 -13.77 -0.99
CA ILE A 31 14.56 -13.99 -1.64
C ILE A 31 14.70 -13.63 -3.13
N GLU A 32 14.28 -14.53 -4.03
CA GLU A 32 14.03 -14.20 -5.44
C GLU A 32 12.92 -13.15 -5.47
N THR A 33 13.31 -11.88 -5.60
CA THR A 33 12.42 -10.72 -5.63
C THR A 33 12.59 -9.99 -6.95
N PRO A 34 11.55 -9.31 -7.46
CA PRO A 34 11.71 -8.41 -8.59
C PRO A 34 12.87 -7.44 -8.36
N GLN A 35 13.67 -7.18 -9.39
CA GLN A 35 14.86 -6.33 -9.28
C GLN A 35 14.51 -4.94 -8.73
N GLU A 36 13.35 -4.42 -9.13
CA GLU A 36 12.79 -3.15 -8.68
C GLU A 36 12.41 -3.19 -7.20
N LEU A 37 11.87 -4.29 -6.68
CA LEU A 37 11.56 -4.40 -5.24
C LEU A 37 12.85 -4.41 -4.41
N LYS A 38 13.85 -5.20 -4.82
CA LYS A 38 15.16 -5.18 -4.19
C LYS A 38 15.74 -3.77 -4.18
N PHE A 39 15.62 -3.07 -5.30
CA PHE A 39 16.06 -1.70 -5.43
C PHE A 39 15.39 -0.78 -4.39
N ILE A 40 14.06 -0.85 -4.26
CA ILE A 40 13.30 -0.05 -3.29
C ILE A 40 13.78 -0.33 -1.85
N LEU A 41 13.93 -1.61 -1.48
CA LEU A 41 14.35 -2.00 -0.15
C LEU A 41 15.81 -1.59 0.18
N GLU A 42 16.69 -1.48 -0.81
CA GLU A 42 18.08 -1.04 -0.60
C GLU A 42 18.21 0.48 -0.43
N HIS A 43 17.27 1.26 -0.99
CA HIS A 43 17.40 2.72 -1.15
C HIS A 43 16.38 3.55 -0.37
N PHE A 44 15.28 2.96 0.10
CA PHE A 44 14.22 3.69 0.79
C PHE A 44 13.78 2.98 2.07
N SER A 45 13.50 3.75 3.11
CA SER A 45 12.79 3.28 4.31
C SER A 45 11.30 3.18 4.03
N TYR A 46 10.75 4.14 3.29
CA TYR A 46 9.40 4.15 2.75
C TYR A 46 9.29 5.22 1.65
N ILE A 47 8.22 5.12 0.86
CA ILE A 47 7.79 6.17 -0.08
C ILE A 47 6.30 6.41 0.17
N THR A 48 5.87 7.67 0.25
CA THR A 48 4.46 8.06 0.30
C THR A 48 4.07 8.80 -0.96
N VAL A 49 2.89 8.53 -1.49
CA VAL A 49 2.35 9.18 -2.69
C VAL A 49 1.03 9.85 -2.34
N ASN A 50 0.91 11.15 -2.64
CA ASN A 50 -0.25 12.01 -2.41
C ASN A 50 -0.78 12.01 -0.96
N GLY A 51 0.04 11.58 0.00
CA GLY A 51 -0.33 11.44 1.41
C GLY A 51 -1.33 10.32 1.73
N TYR A 52 -1.73 9.51 0.74
CA TYR A 52 -2.71 8.44 0.93
C TYR A 52 -2.21 7.03 0.60
N LEU A 53 -1.07 6.90 -0.09
CA LEU A 53 -0.47 5.60 -0.41
C LEU A 53 0.92 5.51 0.21
N LYS A 54 1.25 4.39 0.87
CA LYS A 54 2.60 4.07 1.35
C LYS A 54 3.15 2.85 0.62
N ILE A 55 4.26 3.02 -0.08
CA ILE A 55 5.08 1.93 -0.62
C ILE A 55 6.12 1.54 0.44
N LEU A 56 6.21 0.25 0.73
CA LEU A 56 7.05 -0.31 1.77
C LEU A 56 8.51 -0.31 1.35
N GLY A 57 9.34 0.38 2.13
CA GLY A 57 10.79 0.27 2.08
C GLY A 57 11.31 -0.49 3.31
N ASN A 58 12.61 -0.44 3.55
CA ASN A 58 13.29 -1.20 4.59
C ASN A 58 13.40 -0.47 5.93
N ASP A 59 12.34 0.24 6.33
CA ASP A 59 12.23 0.80 7.67
C ASP A 59 12.22 -0.31 8.74
N SER A 60 12.96 -0.11 9.84
CA SER A 60 13.15 -1.14 10.86
C SER A 60 11.95 -1.36 11.77
N GLU A 61 11.05 -0.38 11.91
CA GLU A 61 9.92 -0.44 12.83
C GLU A 61 8.59 -0.61 12.08
N ASN A 62 8.46 0.08 10.94
CA ASN A 62 7.22 0.25 10.20
C ASN A 62 7.35 -0.14 8.72
N GLY A 63 8.43 -0.80 8.33
CA GLY A 63 8.75 -1.13 6.94
C GLY A 63 8.29 -2.51 6.49
N PHE A 64 8.89 -2.96 5.39
CA PHE A 64 8.52 -4.15 4.62
C PHE A 64 8.49 -5.43 5.45
N ILE A 65 9.52 -5.69 6.27
CA ILE A 65 9.61 -6.90 7.09
C ILE A 65 8.46 -6.94 8.11
N TYR A 66 8.32 -5.88 8.90
CA TYR A 66 7.27 -5.77 9.91
C TYR A 66 5.87 -5.94 9.30
N CYS A 67 5.59 -5.23 8.20
CA CYS A 67 4.27 -5.28 7.58
C CYS A 67 3.98 -6.66 6.98
N ASN A 68 4.96 -7.34 6.36
CA ASN A 68 4.77 -8.69 5.83
C ASN A 68 4.63 -9.76 6.91
N GLU A 69 5.28 -9.60 8.07
CA GLU A 69 5.07 -10.48 9.23
C GLU A 69 3.65 -10.39 9.80
N LEU A 70 3.03 -9.20 9.76
CA LEU A 70 1.63 -9.02 10.13
C LEU A 70 0.70 -9.58 9.04
N PHE A 71 0.97 -9.21 7.79
CA PHE A 71 0.18 -9.59 6.63
C PHE A 71 0.08 -11.12 6.47
N SER A 72 1.18 -11.85 6.62
CA SER A 72 1.21 -13.31 6.51
C SER A 72 0.42 -14.05 7.61
N LYS A 73 0.11 -13.39 8.72
CA LYS A 73 -0.79 -13.93 9.76
C LYS A 73 -2.27 -13.70 9.44
N CYS A 74 -2.54 -12.73 8.58
CA CYS A 74 -3.90 -12.27 8.26
C CYS A 74 -4.40 -12.86 6.93
N TYR A 75 -3.51 -12.95 5.93
CA TYR A 75 -3.80 -13.32 4.55
C TYR A 75 -2.92 -14.49 4.07
N ASN A 76 -3.23 -15.00 2.87
CA ASN A 76 -2.56 -16.15 2.27
C ASN A 76 -1.03 -15.94 2.13
N PRO A 77 -0.20 -16.95 2.45
CA PRO A 77 1.27 -16.88 2.34
C PRO A 77 1.83 -16.66 0.92
N ASN A 78 1.04 -16.83 -0.14
CA ASN A 78 1.48 -16.70 -1.54
C ASN A 78 1.52 -15.25 -2.04
N ARG A 79 1.28 -14.28 -1.17
CA ARG A 79 1.29 -12.84 -1.45
C ARG A 79 2.38 -12.15 -0.65
N CYS A 80 3.05 -11.19 -1.28
CA CYS A 80 4.05 -10.33 -0.67
C CYS A 80 3.55 -8.88 -0.68
N LEU A 81 3.25 -8.33 0.50
CA LEU A 81 2.75 -6.96 0.63
C LEU A 81 3.85 -5.97 0.24
N ILE A 82 3.53 -5.05 -0.66
CA ILE A 82 4.46 -4.04 -1.19
C ILE A 82 4.04 -2.60 -0.88
N ALA A 83 2.75 -2.36 -0.69
CA ALA A 83 2.20 -1.05 -0.40
C ALA A 83 0.82 -1.21 0.24
N TYR A 84 0.36 -0.15 0.89
CA TYR A 84 -1.02 -0.04 1.38
C TYR A 84 -1.46 1.42 1.34
N ASP A 85 -2.77 1.65 1.25
CA ASP A 85 -3.35 2.98 1.35
C ASP A 85 -3.93 3.28 2.73
N ILE A 86 -4.23 4.55 2.97
CA ILE A 86 -4.76 5.05 4.24
C ILE A 86 -6.15 4.48 4.58
N LEU A 87 -6.85 3.84 3.65
CA LEU A 87 -8.20 3.32 3.87
C LEU A 87 -8.24 1.80 4.11
N GLY A 88 -7.07 1.16 4.14
CA GLY A 88 -6.94 -0.28 4.36
C GLY A 88 -6.89 -1.11 3.09
N GLY A 89 -6.75 -0.48 1.92
CA GLY A 89 -6.43 -1.17 0.68
C GLY A 89 -4.97 -1.65 0.70
N LEU A 90 -4.72 -2.84 0.16
CA LEU A 90 -3.41 -3.51 0.20
C LEU A 90 -2.95 -3.87 -1.20
N PHE A 91 -1.71 -3.54 -1.56
CA PHE A 91 -1.11 -3.99 -2.80
C PHE A 91 -0.10 -5.08 -2.49
N ALA A 92 -0.23 -6.22 -3.16
CA ALA A 92 0.67 -7.35 -2.97
C ALA A 92 1.10 -7.97 -4.30
N ILE A 93 2.35 -8.44 -4.35
CA ILE A 93 2.83 -9.29 -5.44
C ILE A 93 2.28 -10.69 -5.21
N ASN A 94 1.58 -11.25 -6.20
CA ASN A 94 1.24 -12.67 -6.23
C ASN A 94 2.43 -13.47 -6.78
N ILE A 95 3.05 -14.27 -5.91
CA ILE A 95 4.28 -15.02 -6.20
C ILE A 95 4.00 -16.19 -7.17
N GLU A 96 2.77 -16.69 -7.23
CA GLU A 96 2.37 -17.79 -8.12
C GLU A 96 1.95 -17.30 -9.52
N LYS A 97 1.49 -16.05 -9.64
CA LYS A 97 0.92 -15.48 -10.87
C LYS A 97 1.89 -14.51 -11.57
N LEU A 98 3.06 -15.01 -11.97
CA LEU A 98 4.08 -14.25 -12.72
C LEU A 98 4.47 -12.90 -12.09
N ASN A 99 4.40 -12.78 -10.76
CA ASN A 99 4.64 -11.54 -10.03
C ASN A 99 3.66 -10.39 -10.39
N SER A 100 2.42 -10.70 -10.75
CA SER A 100 1.37 -9.69 -10.92
C SER A 100 1.04 -9.00 -9.59
N ILE A 101 0.68 -7.72 -9.65
CA ILE A 101 0.19 -6.96 -8.51
C ILE A 101 -1.31 -7.19 -8.35
N GLU A 102 -1.69 -7.63 -7.17
CA GLU A 102 -3.09 -7.71 -6.74
C GLU A 102 -3.38 -6.60 -5.72
N TYR A 103 -4.58 -6.03 -5.80
CA TYR A 103 -5.10 -5.03 -4.88
C TYR A 103 -6.25 -5.62 -4.07
N PHE A 104 -6.10 -5.61 -2.74
CA PHE A 104 -7.19 -5.85 -1.82
C PHE A 104 -7.99 -4.57 -1.66
N THR A 105 -9.25 -4.58 -2.09
CA THR A 105 -10.09 -3.38 -2.02
C THR A 105 -10.70 -3.26 -0.61
N PRO A 106 -10.73 -2.05 -0.02
CA PRO A 106 -11.29 -1.87 1.30
C PRO A 106 -12.83 -1.71 1.29
N ASP A 107 -13.44 -1.59 0.11
CA ASP A 107 -14.88 -1.46 -0.13
C ASP A 107 -15.56 -2.75 -0.62
N THR A 108 -14.83 -3.76 -1.10
CA THR A 108 -15.40 -5.09 -1.37
C THR A 108 -14.78 -6.19 -0.51
N LEU A 109 -13.61 -5.95 0.11
CA LEU A 109 -12.81 -6.96 0.81
C LEU A 109 -12.36 -8.11 -0.11
N GLU A 110 -12.26 -7.85 -1.41
CA GLU A 110 -11.82 -8.81 -2.41
C GLU A 110 -10.44 -8.45 -2.96
N TRP A 111 -9.74 -9.46 -3.49
CA TRP A 111 -8.47 -9.28 -4.19
C TRP A 111 -8.71 -9.18 -5.69
N GLU A 112 -8.23 -8.11 -6.32
CA GLU A 112 -8.33 -7.86 -7.76
C GLU A 112 -6.94 -7.84 -8.40
N ASP A 113 -6.77 -8.51 -9.54
CA ASP A 113 -5.52 -8.45 -10.30
C ASP A 113 -5.47 -7.16 -11.11
N LEU A 114 -4.43 -6.35 -10.93
CA LEU A 114 -4.23 -5.10 -11.66
C LEU A 114 -3.61 -5.32 -13.05
N GLU A 115 -3.24 -6.56 -13.40
CA GLU A 115 -2.63 -6.95 -14.67
C GLU A 115 -1.32 -6.22 -14.98
N ILE A 116 -0.60 -5.80 -13.93
CA ILE A 116 0.70 -5.13 -14.00
C ILE A 116 1.72 -5.81 -13.09
N ASP A 117 2.99 -5.76 -13.47
CA ASP A 117 4.09 -6.17 -12.61
C ASP A 117 4.53 -5.03 -11.67
N TYR A 118 5.49 -5.30 -10.78
CA TYR A 118 5.96 -4.30 -9.82
C TYR A 118 6.59 -3.06 -10.48
N LYS A 119 7.23 -3.23 -11.64
CA LYS A 119 7.76 -2.10 -12.41
C LYS A 119 6.63 -1.24 -12.97
N GLY A 120 5.59 -1.87 -13.51
CA GLY A 120 4.36 -1.22 -13.96
C GLY A 120 3.67 -0.47 -12.83
N PHE A 121 3.62 -1.05 -11.63
CA PHE A 121 3.11 -0.39 -10.42
C PHE A 121 3.90 0.87 -10.06
N LEU A 122 5.24 0.79 -10.00
CA LEU A 122 6.08 1.96 -9.73
C LEU A 122 5.93 3.06 -10.78
N TYR A 123 5.68 2.71 -12.05
CA TYR A 123 5.35 3.71 -13.06
C TYR A 123 3.95 4.29 -12.83
N TRP A 124 2.95 3.43 -12.63
CA TRP A 124 1.55 3.82 -12.44
C TRP A 124 1.37 4.85 -11.31
N VAL A 125 2.02 4.65 -10.16
CA VAL A 125 1.95 5.60 -9.02
C VAL A 125 2.52 6.99 -9.33
N THR A 126 3.31 7.16 -10.39
CA THR A 126 3.84 8.47 -10.81
C THR A 126 2.90 9.21 -11.76
N THR A 127 1.83 8.57 -12.21
CA THR A 127 0.90 9.12 -13.19
C THR A 127 -0.38 9.62 -12.54
N ASN A 128 -1.13 10.45 -13.27
CA ASN A 128 -2.47 10.89 -12.90
C ASN A 128 -3.52 9.76 -12.89
N GLN A 129 -3.17 8.56 -13.36
CA GLN A 129 -4.07 7.40 -13.27
C GLN A 129 -4.27 6.97 -11.81
N LEU A 130 -3.34 7.28 -10.91
CA LEU A 130 -3.50 7.02 -9.49
C LEU A 130 -4.69 7.81 -8.90
N ASP A 131 -4.82 9.09 -9.26
CA ASP A 131 -5.95 9.90 -8.78
C ASP A 131 -7.28 9.42 -9.35
N LEU A 132 -7.30 8.95 -10.60
CA LEU A 132 -8.48 8.34 -11.20
C LEU A 132 -8.88 7.03 -10.50
N PHE A 133 -7.89 6.23 -10.11
CA PHE A 133 -8.11 4.99 -9.36
C PHE A 133 -8.73 5.27 -7.97
N TYR A 134 -8.29 6.33 -7.31
CA TYR A 134 -8.77 6.72 -5.98
C TYR A 134 -9.96 7.69 -5.98
N GLN A 135 -10.49 8.09 -7.14
CA GLN A 135 -11.45 9.20 -7.27
C GLN A 135 -12.73 9.02 -6.44
N GLU A 136 -13.19 7.77 -6.26
CA GLU A 136 -14.41 7.45 -5.50
C GLU A 136 -14.13 7.16 -4.00
N LEU A 137 -12.86 6.90 -3.66
CA LEU A 137 -12.45 6.49 -2.30
C LEU A 137 -11.91 7.68 -1.49
N ILE A 138 -11.04 8.50 -2.09
CA ILE A 138 -10.33 9.57 -1.40
C ILE A 138 -11.16 10.86 -1.43
N VAL A 139 -11.78 11.15 -0.29
CA VAL A 139 -12.61 12.34 -0.07
C VAL A 139 -11.86 13.45 0.67
N SER A 140 -12.29 14.70 0.46
CA SER A 140 -11.58 15.91 0.92
C SER A 140 -11.34 16.03 2.43
N ASP A 141 -12.13 15.35 3.26
CA ASP A 141 -11.98 15.39 4.72
C ASP A 141 -10.88 14.46 5.24
N LEU A 142 -10.45 13.45 4.47
CA LEU A 142 -9.28 12.64 4.80
C LEU A 142 -8.02 13.50 4.91
N PHE A 143 -7.86 14.50 4.03
CA PHE A 143 -6.72 15.43 4.06
C PHE A 143 -6.75 16.42 5.24
N LYS A 144 -7.80 16.42 6.07
CA LYS A 144 -7.87 17.22 7.31
C LYS A 144 -7.40 16.45 8.54
N LEU A 145 -7.21 15.13 8.41
CA LEU A 145 -6.73 14.29 9.49
C LEU A 145 -5.21 14.47 9.61
N ASP A 146 -4.75 14.67 10.84
CA ASP A 146 -3.32 14.72 11.17
C ASP A 146 -2.78 13.28 11.30
N LEU A 147 -2.72 12.57 10.17
CA LEU A 147 -2.31 11.17 10.07
C LEU A 147 -0.89 11.07 9.54
N SER A 148 -0.11 10.13 10.05
CA SER A 148 1.22 9.82 9.54
C SER A 148 1.34 8.38 9.04
N LEU A 149 1.39 8.22 7.71
CA LEU A 149 1.73 6.95 7.07
C LEU A 149 3.12 6.46 7.50
N GLU A 150 4.04 7.36 7.86
CA GLU A 150 5.40 7.02 8.31
C GLU A 150 5.34 6.12 9.56
N THR A 151 4.46 6.46 10.50
CA THR A 151 4.22 5.71 11.74
C THR A 151 3.13 4.64 11.60
N ASN A 152 2.83 4.22 10.36
CA ASN A 152 1.82 3.21 10.05
C ASN A 152 0.42 3.59 10.55
N GLU A 153 0.05 4.87 10.50
CA GLU A 153 -1.33 5.30 10.81
C GLU A 153 -2.20 5.25 9.55
N VAL A 154 -3.42 4.76 9.73
CA VAL A 154 -4.45 4.64 8.70
C VAL A 154 -5.80 5.10 9.24
N VAL A 155 -6.80 5.17 8.38
CA VAL A 155 -8.12 5.68 8.67
C VAL A 155 -9.13 4.54 8.70
N LEU A 156 -9.63 4.25 9.90
CA LEU A 156 -10.83 3.46 10.08
C LEU A 156 -12.07 4.31 9.76
N THR A 157 -12.94 3.77 8.92
CA THR A 157 -14.20 4.43 8.52
C THR A 157 -15.40 3.63 9.03
N TYR A 158 -16.37 4.34 9.64
CA TYR A 158 -17.64 3.75 10.10
C TYR A 158 -18.86 4.57 9.63
N PRO A 159 -19.92 3.95 9.06
CA PRO A 159 -20.01 2.54 8.69
C PRO A 159 -18.88 2.08 7.76
N PHE A 160 -18.52 0.80 7.80
CA PHE A 160 -17.40 0.26 6.98
C PHE A 160 -17.69 0.42 5.49
N MET A 161 -16.67 0.67 4.65
CA MET A 161 -16.88 0.99 3.23
C MET A 161 -17.57 -0.12 2.44
N TRP A 162 -17.36 -1.37 2.81
CA TRP A 162 -18.05 -2.54 2.24
C TRP A 162 -19.49 -2.74 2.74
N SER A 163 -19.93 -1.94 3.72
CA SER A 163 -21.29 -2.00 4.23
C SER A 163 -22.25 -1.24 3.31
N MET A 164 -23.45 -1.79 3.13
CA MET A 164 -24.57 -1.12 2.46
C MET A 164 -25.00 0.19 3.16
N GLU A 165 -24.62 0.39 4.43
CA GLU A 165 -24.91 1.60 5.21
C GLU A 165 -23.89 2.72 4.96
N TYR A 166 -22.78 2.44 4.27
CA TYR A 166 -21.73 3.42 4.04
C TYR A 166 -22.21 4.57 3.14
N THR A 167 -21.98 5.79 3.60
CA THR A 167 -22.07 6.99 2.77
C THR A 167 -20.84 7.85 3.05
N PRO A 168 -20.10 8.32 2.02
CA PRO A 168 -18.87 9.07 2.24
C PRO A 168 -19.03 10.32 3.13
N SER A 169 -20.18 11.01 3.02
CA SER A 169 -20.49 12.24 3.76
C SER A 169 -21.01 12.00 5.18
N GLY A 170 -21.57 10.83 5.49
CA GLY A 170 -22.07 10.46 6.81
C GLY A 170 -21.07 9.68 7.66
N ALA A 171 -19.95 9.29 7.05
CA ALA A 171 -18.94 8.45 7.67
C ALA A 171 -18.17 9.17 8.78
N VAL A 172 -17.96 8.47 9.88
CA VAL A 172 -17.03 8.84 10.95
C VAL A 172 -15.68 8.20 10.66
N ARG A 173 -14.62 9.01 10.72
CA ARG A 173 -13.25 8.60 10.43
C ARG A 173 -12.40 8.69 11.70
N LYS A 174 -11.61 7.66 11.97
CA LYS A 174 -10.72 7.59 13.13
C LYS A 174 -9.34 7.14 12.68
N ILE A 175 -8.31 7.84 13.13
CA ILE A 175 -6.93 7.40 12.95
C ILE A 175 -6.68 6.19 13.86
N VAL A 176 -6.19 5.10 13.28
CA VAL A 176 -5.85 3.85 13.96
C VAL A 176 -4.52 3.31 13.43
N PRO A 177 -3.83 2.44 14.18
CA PRO A 177 -2.66 1.73 13.65
C PRO A 177 -3.04 0.84 12.46
N PHE A 178 -2.17 0.76 11.45
CA PHE A 178 -2.30 -0.14 10.29
C PHE A 178 -2.61 -1.56 10.70
N LYS A 179 -1.90 -2.06 11.73
CA LYS A 179 -2.12 -3.38 12.30
C LYS A 179 -3.58 -3.60 12.71
N GLU A 180 -4.21 -2.62 13.37
CA GLU A 180 -5.59 -2.73 13.85
C GLU A 180 -6.56 -2.88 12.67
N LEU A 181 -6.42 -2.04 11.64
CA LEU A 181 -7.27 -2.11 10.44
C LEU A 181 -7.03 -3.40 9.64
N LEU A 182 -5.76 -3.82 9.51
CA LEU A 182 -5.37 -5.05 8.82
C LEU A 182 -5.99 -6.29 9.48
N GLU A 183 -5.80 -6.45 10.79
CA GLU A 183 -6.33 -7.59 11.54
C GLU A 183 -7.87 -7.61 11.52
N MET A 184 -8.49 -6.43 11.62
CA MET A 184 -9.94 -6.29 11.58
C MET A 184 -10.52 -6.65 10.21
N ASN A 185 -9.93 -6.17 9.10
CA ASN A 185 -10.39 -6.53 7.75
C ASN A 185 -10.23 -8.03 7.49
N ALA A 186 -9.13 -8.64 7.94
CA ALA A 186 -8.93 -10.08 7.84
C ALA A 186 -9.96 -10.88 8.68
N ASP A 187 -10.34 -10.37 9.87
CA ASP A 187 -11.42 -10.95 10.66
C ASP A 187 -12.78 -10.87 9.96
N PHE A 188 -13.07 -9.78 9.25
CA PHE A 188 -14.29 -9.68 8.44
C PHE A 188 -14.26 -10.66 7.27
N CYS A 189 -13.14 -10.77 6.55
CA CYS A 189 -12.99 -11.76 5.48
C CYS A 189 -13.30 -13.18 5.98
N ARG A 190 -12.71 -13.57 7.11
CA ARG A 190 -12.98 -14.87 7.77
C ARG A 190 -14.45 -15.07 8.12
N GLN A 191 -15.12 -14.03 8.63
CA GLN A 191 -16.54 -14.11 9.02
C GLN A 191 -17.47 -14.18 7.80
N PHE A 192 -17.13 -13.52 6.70
CA PHE A 192 -17.89 -13.54 5.45
C PHE A 192 -17.58 -14.75 4.57
N GLY A 193 -16.49 -15.47 4.85
CA GLY A 193 -16.09 -16.65 4.08
C GLY A 193 -15.45 -16.29 2.74
N ILE A 194 -14.79 -15.14 2.67
CA ILE A 194 -14.02 -14.64 1.52
C ILE A 194 -12.51 -14.74 1.77
#